data_AF-A0A7C3HYX0-F1
#
_entry.id   AF-A0A7C3HYX0-F1
#
_cell.length_a   1.000
_cell.length_b   1.000
_cell.length_c   1.000
_cell.angle_alpha   90.00
_cell.angle_beta   90.00
_cell.angle_gamma   90.00
#
_symmetry.space_group_name_H-M   'P 1'
#
loop_
_entity.id
_entity.type
_entity.pdbx_description
1 polymer ?
#
loop_
_entity_poly.entity_id
_entity_poly.type
_entity_poly.pdbx_seq_one_letter_code
_entity_poly.pdbx_strand_id
1 'polypeptide(L)'
;MHRTGLTLIEILIAAVIGVAILGLIAAGLRSSSDSLRFVQNAQLLTEDLRNAGNLVSDYLSTAAFIYPPGTTLTIGSAGGYSVRNPRTNSNTWQIGLDPAIALLQPPRVEGGVEVVKFVMIYPLNRGWVVAQATGAENPGPDPANNDKWLLYIYERNLVVGSNRLPNGLPAIMPTTISDSSGNLLADYVQPGGFVVNFADCLGFDEEGLATPVPCPTTPPVPLRAEHSAVRVRFSLQGEIRQGGRDSRVPANPLRFEAAPRNLPQRLSEISLN
;
A
#
# COMPACT_ATOMS: atom_id res chain seq x y z
N MET A 1 -39.16 -10.89 70.34
CA MET A 1 -38.96 -10.47 68.94
C MET A 1 -38.48 -9.03 68.92
N HIS A 2 -37.16 -8.80 68.83
CA HIS A 2 -36.61 -7.46 68.65
C HIS A 2 -36.81 -7.05 67.18
N ARG A 3 -37.61 -6.01 66.94
CA ARG A 3 -37.64 -5.32 65.65
C ARG A 3 -36.46 -4.34 65.64
N THR A 4 -35.30 -4.79 65.16
CA THR A 4 -34.20 -3.91 64.76
C THR A 4 -34.67 -3.14 63.53
N GLY A 5 -35.14 -1.92 63.74
CA GLY A 5 -35.45 -0.99 62.65
C GLY A 5 -34.15 -0.60 61.97
N LEU A 6 -34.04 -0.88 60.67
CA LEU A 6 -32.97 -0.38 59.81
C LEU A 6 -32.87 1.14 60.00
N THR A 7 -31.71 1.59 60.45
CA THR A 7 -31.46 3.02 60.60
C THR A 7 -31.32 3.66 59.22
N LEU A 8 -31.74 4.92 59.08
CA LEU A 8 -31.66 5.66 57.81
C LEU A 8 -30.24 5.63 57.20
N ILE A 9 -29.22 5.57 58.06
CA ILE A 9 -27.80 5.47 57.71
C ILE A 9 -27.47 4.13 57.03
N GLU A 10 -27.99 3.01 57.52
CA GLU A 10 -27.72 1.69 56.93
C GLU A 10 -28.30 1.55 55.53
N ILE A 11 -29.50 2.10 55.29
CA ILE A 11 -30.11 2.12 53.95
C ILE A 11 -29.29 3.02 53.01
N LEU A 12 -28.77 4.14 53.50
CA LEU A 12 -27.93 5.05 52.70
C LEU A 12 -26.60 4.40 52.32
N ILE A 13 -25.94 3.71 53.26
CA ILE A 13 -24.67 3.01 53.02
C ILE A 13 -24.88 1.86 52.02
N ALA A 14 -25.94 1.05 52.21
CA ALA A 14 -26.27 -0.02 51.28
C ALA A 14 -26.57 0.50 49.87
N ALA A 15 -27.26 1.64 49.74
CA ALA A 15 -27.53 2.28 48.46
C ALA A 15 -26.26 2.79 47.78
N VAL A 16 -25.34 3.44 48.52
CA VAL A 16 -24.07 3.93 47.97
C VAL A 16 -23.19 2.77 47.51
N ILE A 17 -23.09 1.70 48.29
CA ILE A 17 -22.33 0.50 47.92
C ILE A 17 -22.96 -0.18 46.71
N GLY A 18 -24.29 -0.30 46.67
CA GLY A 18 -25.01 -0.86 45.52
C GLY A 18 -24.74 -0.09 44.23
N VAL A 19 -24.77 1.25 44.27
CA VAL A 19 -24.44 2.11 43.12
C VAL A 19 -22.97 1.96 42.72
N ALA A 20 -22.05 1.89 43.68
CA ALA A 20 -20.62 1.71 43.39
C ALA A 20 -20.34 0.37 42.71
N ILE A 21 -20.96 -0.72 43.17
CA ILE A 21 -20.84 -2.06 42.56
C ILE A 21 -21.44 -2.07 41.16
N LEU A 22 -22.63 -1.50 40.96
CA LEU A 22 -23.25 -1.38 39.64
C LEU A 22 -22.39 -0.56 38.68
N GLY A 23 -21.76 0.51 39.16
CA GLY A 23 -20.81 1.32 38.39
C GLY A 23 -19.59 0.53 37.93
N LEU A 24 -19.00 -0.28 38.82
CA LEU A 24 -17.88 -1.17 38.51
C LEU A 24 -18.26 -2.25 37.49
N ILE A 25 -19.43 -2.87 37.64
CA ILE A 25 -19.94 -3.88 36.69
C ILE A 25 -20.17 -3.24 35.32
N ALA A 26 -20.80 -2.06 35.27
CA ALA A 26 -21.03 -1.34 34.02
C ALA A 26 -19.72 -0.95 33.33
N ALA A 27 -18.72 -0.49 34.08
CA ALA A 27 -17.39 -0.19 33.56
C ALA A 27 -16.68 -1.43 33.01
N GLY A 28 -16.76 -2.57 33.71
CA GLY A 28 -16.20 -3.84 33.27
C GLY A 28 -16.85 -4.38 32.00
N LEU A 29 -18.18 -4.32 31.89
CA LEU A 29 -18.92 -4.74 30.69
C LEU A 29 -18.60 -3.86 29.48
N ARG A 30 -18.49 -2.54 29.68
CA ARG A 30 -18.10 -1.59 28.64
C ARG A 30 -16.68 -1.85 28.16
N SER A 31 -15.74 -2.00 29.08
CA SER A 31 -14.33 -2.30 28.78
C SER A 31 -14.17 -3.63 28.02
N SER A 32 -14.94 -4.66 28.39
CA SER A 32 -14.93 -5.96 27.70
C SER A 32 -15.47 -5.85 26.28
N SER A 33 -16.55 -5.08 26.08
CA SER A 33 -17.17 -4.85 24.77
C SER A 33 -16.25 -4.06 23.84
N ASP A 34 -15.60 -3.02 24.36
CA ASP A 34 -14.65 -2.20 23.59
C ASP A 34 -13.40 -3.01 23.21
N SER A 35 -12.92 -3.87 24.12
CA SER A 35 -11.79 -4.77 23.84
C SER A 35 -12.11 -5.80 22.75
N LEU A 36 -13.31 -6.41 22.79
CA LEU A 36 -13.74 -7.35 21.76
C LEU A 36 -13.88 -6.70 20.38
N ARG A 37 -14.47 -5.50 20.33
CA ARG A 37 -14.58 -4.71 19.09
C ARG A 37 -13.21 -4.35 18.53
N PHE A 38 -12.28 -3.95 19.41
CA PHE A 38 -10.91 -3.67 19.00
C PHE A 38 -10.24 -4.90 18.39
N VAL A 39 -10.34 -6.06 19.06
CA VAL A 39 -9.75 -7.32 18.55
C VAL A 39 -10.35 -7.71 17.20
N GLN A 40 -11.67 -7.62 17.03
CA GLN A 40 -12.33 -7.90 15.75
C GLN A 40 -11.87 -6.95 14.64
N ASN A 41 -11.86 -5.64 14.91
CA ASN A 41 -11.40 -4.64 13.94
C ASN A 41 -9.91 -4.83 13.60
N ALA A 42 -9.09 -5.21 14.58
CA ALA A 42 -7.68 -5.47 14.36
C ALA A 42 -7.46 -6.73 13.51
N GLN A 43 -8.29 -7.76 13.68
CA GLN A 43 -8.25 -8.96 12.84
C GLN A 43 -8.65 -8.65 11.40
N LEU A 44 -9.76 -7.93 11.19
CA LEU A 44 -10.21 -7.51 9.87
C LEU A 44 -9.14 -6.67 9.15
N LEU A 45 -8.60 -5.65 9.83
CA LEU A 45 -7.55 -4.82 9.26
C LEU A 45 -6.27 -5.62 8.95
N THR A 46 -5.90 -6.59 9.82
CA THR A 46 -4.76 -7.47 9.54
C THR A 46 -5.01 -8.34 8.31
N GLU A 47 -6.23 -8.85 8.14
CA GLU A 47 -6.62 -9.63 6.98
C GLU A 47 -6.61 -8.80 5.69
N ASP A 48 -7.18 -7.59 5.72
CA ASP A 48 -7.19 -6.66 4.59
C ASP A 48 -5.77 -6.30 4.16
N LEU A 49 -4.88 -5.97 5.11
CA LEU A 49 -3.47 -5.70 4.82
C LEU A 49 -2.74 -6.93 4.26
N ARG A 50 -3.07 -8.13 4.74
CA ARG A 50 -2.49 -9.37 4.22
C ARG A 50 -2.96 -9.63 2.78
N ASN A 51 -4.23 -9.42 2.50
CA ASN A 51 -4.82 -9.55 1.17
C ASN A 51 -4.23 -8.53 0.20
N ALA A 52 -4.11 -7.27 0.62
CA ALA A 52 -3.44 -6.23 -0.16
C ALA A 52 -1.99 -6.59 -0.44
N GLY A 53 -1.22 -7.04 0.56
CA GLY A 53 0.17 -7.45 0.36
C GLY A 53 0.34 -8.67 -0.56
N ASN A 54 -0.57 -9.65 -0.49
CA ASN A 54 -0.60 -10.78 -1.42
C ASN A 54 -0.89 -10.31 -2.85
N LEU A 55 -1.88 -9.43 -3.04
CA LEU A 55 -2.21 -8.86 -4.35
C LEU A 55 -1.02 -8.08 -4.95
N VAL A 56 -0.35 -7.26 -4.15
CA VAL A 56 0.87 -6.55 -4.58
C VAL A 56 1.97 -7.54 -4.98
N SER A 57 2.13 -8.64 -4.23
CA SER A 57 3.09 -9.70 -4.53
C SER A 57 2.75 -10.43 -5.85
N ASP A 58 1.47 -10.58 -6.19
CA ASP A 58 1.03 -11.16 -7.45
C ASP A 58 1.31 -10.24 -8.64
N TYR A 59 1.05 -8.94 -8.51
CA TYR A 59 1.47 -7.95 -9.51
C TYR A 59 2.98 -7.96 -9.73
N LEU A 60 3.76 -8.01 -8.66
CA LEU A 60 5.23 -8.09 -8.72
C LEU A 60 5.70 -9.40 -9.37
N SER A 61 5.08 -10.53 -9.02
CA SER A 61 5.43 -11.84 -9.58
C SER A 61 5.15 -11.92 -11.09
N THR A 62 4.15 -11.18 -11.56
CA THR A 62 3.78 -11.14 -12.98
C THR A 62 4.53 -10.08 -13.77
N ALA A 63 5.30 -9.19 -13.13
CA ALA A 63 5.98 -8.10 -13.81
C ALA A 63 7.00 -8.58 -14.87
N ALA A 64 7.07 -7.85 -15.97
CA ALA A 64 8.12 -7.97 -17.00
C ALA A 64 9.19 -6.88 -16.84
N PHE A 65 8.89 -5.81 -16.11
CA PHE A 65 9.83 -4.77 -15.71
C PHE A 65 9.38 -4.17 -14.38
N ILE A 66 10.31 -3.94 -13.45
CA ILE A 66 10.08 -3.20 -12.21
C ILE A 66 11.00 -1.97 -12.22
N TYR A 67 10.43 -0.81 -11.95
CA TYR A 67 11.19 0.44 -11.91
C TYR A 67 12.23 0.39 -10.77
N PRO A 68 13.52 0.65 -11.06
CA PRO A 68 14.57 0.62 -10.05
C PRO A 68 14.54 1.87 -9.15
N PRO A 69 15.21 1.82 -7.98
CA PRO A 69 15.36 2.97 -7.10
C PRO A 69 16.06 4.14 -7.82
N GLY A 70 15.73 5.36 -7.39
CA GLY A 70 16.17 6.63 -7.98
C GLY A 70 15.35 7.07 -9.20
N THR A 71 14.41 6.27 -9.68
CA THR A 71 13.57 6.65 -10.82
C THR A 71 12.52 7.66 -10.40
N THR A 72 12.38 8.75 -11.15
CA THR A 72 11.30 9.72 -10.95
C THR A 72 10.15 9.44 -11.92
N LEU A 73 8.95 9.23 -11.37
CA LEU A 73 7.72 9.02 -12.12
C LEU A 73 6.76 10.20 -11.93
N THR A 74 6.11 10.61 -13.01
CA THR A 74 4.99 11.55 -12.98
C THR A 74 3.73 10.81 -13.40
N ILE A 75 2.75 10.72 -12.50
CA ILE A 75 1.52 9.95 -12.74
C ILE A 75 0.28 10.87 -12.75
N GLY A 76 -0.67 10.61 -13.65
CA GLY A 76 -1.88 11.42 -13.80
C GLY A 76 -1.59 12.91 -13.97
N SER A 77 -2.43 13.76 -13.36
CA SER A 77 -2.27 15.21 -13.35
C SER A 77 -2.00 15.72 -11.93
N ALA A 78 -1.31 16.87 -11.82
CA ALA A 78 -0.97 17.47 -10.53
C ALA A 78 -2.19 17.78 -9.64
N GLY A 79 -3.37 18.01 -10.24
CA GLY A 79 -4.63 18.24 -9.53
C GLY A 79 -5.41 16.97 -9.17
N GLY A 80 -4.96 15.79 -9.59
CA GLY A 80 -5.66 14.53 -9.33
C GLY A 80 -5.54 14.08 -7.87
N TYR A 81 -6.67 13.96 -7.17
CA TYR A 81 -6.66 13.59 -5.76
C TYR A 81 -6.03 12.20 -5.50
N SER A 82 -6.22 11.26 -6.43
CA SER A 82 -5.78 9.87 -6.32
C SER A 82 -4.34 9.63 -6.76
N VAL A 83 -3.58 10.67 -7.14
CA VAL A 83 -2.17 10.56 -7.57
C VAL A 83 -1.22 11.48 -6.79
N ARG A 84 -1.77 12.24 -5.84
CA ARG A 84 -1.04 13.24 -5.06
C ARG A 84 -0.15 12.58 -4.01
N ASN A 85 1.16 12.69 -4.20
CA ASN A 85 2.17 12.30 -3.22
C ASN A 85 1.96 13.10 -1.91
N PRO A 86 1.65 12.42 -0.77
CA PRO A 86 1.39 13.11 0.49
C PRO A 86 2.60 13.86 1.07
N ARG A 87 3.82 13.54 0.65
CA ARG A 87 5.05 14.17 1.15
C ARG A 87 5.36 15.48 0.42
N THR A 88 5.22 15.49 -0.89
CA THR A 88 5.59 16.62 -1.76
C THR A 88 4.39 17.44 -2.22
N ASN A 89 3.17 16.93 -2.04
CA ASN A 89 1.93 17.49 -2.55
C ASN A 89 1.89 17.64 -4.08
N SER A 90 2.73 16.90 -4.82
CA SER A 90 2.74 16.84 -6.28
C SER A 90 2.27 15.47 -6.79
N ASN A 91 2.24 15.27 -8.10
CA ASN A 91 1.99 13.96 -8.72
C ASN A 91 3.29 13.25 -9.14
N THR A 92 4.41 13.66 -8.54
CA THR A 92 5.74 13.12 -8.80
C THR A 92 6.16 12.20 -7.65
N TRP A 93 6.73 11.05 -8.03
CA TRP A 93 7.10 9.98 -7.11
C TRP A 93 8.50 9.50 -7.42
N GLN A 94 9.34 9.42 -6.40
CA GLN A 94 10.72 8.94 -6.51
C GLN A 94 10.81 7.51 -5.97
N ILE A 95 10.98 6.53 -6.86
CA ILE A 95 11.10 5.13 -6.48
C ILE A 95 12.32 4.93 -5.57
N GLY A 96 12.15 4.21 -4.46
CA GLY A 96 13.19 3.98 -3.46
C GLY A 96 13.35 5.09 -2.42
N LEU A 97 12.76 6.27 -2.63
CA LEU A 97 12.70 7.36 -1.64
C LEU A 97 11.28 7.54 -1.08
N ASP A 98 10.31 7.56 -1.98
CA ASP A 98 8.89 7.49 -1.66
C ASP A 98 8.45 6.03 -1.46
N PRO A 99 7.42 5.79 -0.63
CA PRO A 99 6.83 4.47 -0.42
C PRO A 99 6.02 4.07 -1.67
N ALA A 100 6.69 3.78 -2.77
CA ALA A 100 6.06 3.46 -4.04
C ALA A 100 6.76 2.30 -4.75
N ILE A 101 5.96 1.47 -5.39
CA ILE A 101 6.40 0.36 -6.26
C ILE A 101 5.74 0.59 -7.60
N ALA A 102 6.51 0.57 -8.68
CA ALA A 102 5.98 0.66 -10.04
C ALA A 102 6.52 -0.47 -10.90
N LEU A 103 5.71 -0.94 -11.84
CA LEU A 103 6.06 -2.04 -12.74
C LEU A 103 5.29 -1.98 -14.06
N LEU A 104 5.79 -2.70 -15.05
CA LEU A 104 5.08 -3.06 -16.27
C LEU A 104 4.82 -4.56 -16.27
N GLN A 105 3.60 -4.95 -16.57
CA GLN A 105 3.26 -6.34 -16.87
C GLN A 105 3.63 -6.70 -18.32
N PRO A 106 3.75 -8.00 -18.64
CA PRO A 106 3.97 -8.47 -19.98
C PRO A 106 2.99 -7.86 -20.99
N PRO A 107 3.42 -7.65 -22.24
CA PRO A 107 2.56 -7.14 -23.28
C PRO A 107 1.38 -8.10 -23.53
N ARG A 108 0.22 -7.52 -23.81
CA ARG A 108 -0.98 -8.24 -24.25
C ARG A 108 -1.63 -7.49 -25.40
N VAL A 109 -2.48 -8.18 -26.16
CA VAL A 109 -3.25 -7.55 -27.24
C VAL A 109 -4.62 -7.13 -26.70
N GLU A 110 -4.96 -5.84 -26.86
CA GLU A 110 -6.25 -5.26 -26.47
C GLU A 110 -6.79 -4.44 -27.65
N GLY A 111 -7.98 -4.78 -28.15
CA GLY A 111 -8.55 -4.12 -29.33
C GLY A 111 -7.70 -4.22 -30.60
N GLY A 112 -6.86 -5.26 -30.73
CA GLY A 112 -5.94 -5.44 -31.86
C GLY A 112 -4.63 -4.66 -31.73
N VAL A 113 -4.40 -3.96 -30.62
CA VAL A 113 -3.18 -3.20 -30.33
C VAL A 113 -2.43 -3.85 -29.17
N GLU A 114 -1.11 -3.96 -29.30
CA GLU A 114 -0.27 -4.43 -28.19
C GLU A 114 -0.12 -3.34 -27.13
N VAL A 115 -0.42 -3.70 -25.88
CA VAL A 115 -0.36 -2.81 -24.73
C VAL A 115 0.42 -3.48 -23.60
N VAL A 116 1.18 -2.69 -22.85
CA VAL A 116 1.71 -3.08 -21.54
C VAL A 116 0.87 -2.43 -20.45
N LYS A 117 0.59 -3.17 -19.38
CA LYS A 117 -0.12 -2.61 -18.22
C LYS A 117 0.91 -2.02 -17.26
N PHE A 118 0.91 -0.70 -17.14
CA PHE A 118 1.58 -0.01 -16.04
C PHE A 118 0.77 -0.16 -14.77
N VAL A 119 1.45 -0.54 -13.70
CA VAL A 119 0.89 -0.66 -12.36
C VAL A 119 1.79 0.08 -11.39
N MET A 120 1.21 0.89 -10.52
CA MET A 120 1.92 1.55 -9.45
C MET A 120 1.14 1.46 -8.15
N ILE A 121 1.83 1.05 -7.08
CA ILE A 121 1.29 0.92 -5.73
C ILE A 121 1.94 1.99 -4.87
N TYR A 122 1.12 2.80 -4.20
CA TYR A 122 1.56 3.97 -3.45
C TYR A 122 0.50 4.37 -2.42
N PRO A 123 0.88 5.07 -1.36
CA PRO A 123 -0.07 5.48 -0.35
C PRO A 123 -0.60 6.90 -0.58
N LEU A 124 -1.79 7.17 -0.08
CA LEU A 124 -2.40 8.50 -0.07
C LEU A 124 -2.79 8.91 1.35
N ASN A 125 -2.91 10.21 1.62
CA ASN A 125 -3.49 10.66 2.87
C ASN A 125 -5.01 10.41 2.88
N ARG A 126 -5.52 9.78 3.95
CA ARG A 126 -6.93 9.41 4.06
C ARG A 126 -7.85 10.62 4.07
N GLY A 127 -7.58 11.62 4.91
CA GLY A 127 -8.40 12.83 5.01
C GLY A 127 -8.52 13.58 3.69
N TRP A 128 -7.44 13.64 2.91
CA TRP A 128 -7.45 14.23 1.57
C TRP A 128 -8.36 13.46 0.60
N VAL A 129 -8.22 12.13 0.55
CA VAL A 129 -9.06 11.29 -0.31
C VAL A 129 -10.53 11.40 0.08
N VAL A 130 -10.86 11.27 1.37
CA VAL A 130 -12.25 11.32 1.86
C VAL A 130 -12.92 12.64 1.50
N ALA A 131 -12.17 13.75 1.49
CA ALA A 131 -12.67 15.08 1.15
C ALA A 131 -12.88 15.31 -0.37
N GLN A 132 -12.37 14.43 -1.24
CA GLN A 132 -12.35 14.65 -2.70
C GLN A 132 -13.00 13.52 -3.50
N ALA A 133 -12.84 12.27 -3.06
CA ALA A 133 -13.36 11.09 -3.75
C ALA A 133 -14.88 10.98 -3.58
N THR A 134 -15.59 10.58 -4.62
CA THR A 134 -17.06 10.45 -4.62
C THR A 134 -17.56 9.02 -4.88
N GLY A 135 -16.66 8.09 -5.24
CA GLY A 135 -16.99 6.74 -5.67
C GLY A 135 -16.51 5.64 -4.72
N ALA A 136 -16.34 4.44 -5.26
CA ALA A 136 -15.88 3.25 -4.55
C ALA A 136 -14.46 3.40 -3.96
N GLU A 137 -13.72 4.38 -4.46
CA GLU A 137 -12.39 4.74 -4.00
C GLU A 137 -12.43 5.59 -2.71
N ASN A 138 -13.60 6.03 -2.23
CA ASN A 138 -13.72 6.72 -0.95
C ASN A 138 -13.98 5.71 0.19
N PRO A 139 -13.09 5.57 1.19
CA PRO A 139 -13.29 4.66 2.32
C PRO A 139 -14.38 5.12 3.30
N GLY A 140 -14.92 6.32 3.11
CA GLY A 140 -15.96 6.90 3.97
C GLY A 140 -15.41 7.73 5.14
N PRO A 141 -16.28 8.54 5.77
CA PRO A 141 -15.88 9.46 6.82
C PRO A 141 -15.45 8.73 8.10
N ASP A 142 -14.27 9.06 8.59
CA ASP A 142 -13.80 8.71 9.94
C ASP A 142 -12.82 9.77 10.44
N PRO A 143 -13.34 10.88 11.01
CA PRO A 143 -12.52 12.03 11.38
C PRO A 143 -11.41 11.73 12.37
N ALA A 144 -11.58 10.71 13.23
CA ALA A 144 -10.57 10.31 14.20
C ALA A 144 -9.30 9.75 13.54
N ASN A 145 -9.40 9.32 12.28
CA ASN A 145 -8.36 8.65 11.52
C ASN A 145 -7.99 9.36 10.21
N ASN A 146 -8.38 10.64 10.03
CA ASN A 146 -8.03 11.40 8.82
C ASN A 146 -6.51 11.59 8.64
N ASP A 147 -5.72 11.44 9.71
CA ASP A 147 -4.26 11.45 9.69
C ASP A 147 -3.65 10.12 9.20
N LYS A 148 -4.43 9.04 9.12
CA LYS A 148 -3.99 7.74 8.60
C LYS A 148 -3.89 7.76 7.08
N TRP A 149 -3.24 6.74 6.52
CA TRP A 149 -2.95 6.66 5.10
C TRP A 149 -3.74 5.51 4.47
N LEU A 150 -3.86 5.55 3.15
CA LEU A 150 -4.54 4.55 2.34
C LEU A 150 -3.53 3.93 1.39
N LEU A 151 -3.64 2.66 1.06
CA LEU A 151 -2.88 2.05 -0.04
C LEU A 151 -3.70 2.11 -1.32
N TYR A 152 -3.11 2.61 -2.40
CA TYR A 152 -3.74 2.72 -3.72
C TYR A 152 -2.96 1.95 -4.76
N ILE A 153 -3.68 1.55 -5.81
CA ILE A 153 -3.13 1.01 -7.05
C ILE A 153 -3.56 1.87 -8.23
N TYR A 154 -2.60 2.37 -8.98
CA TYR A 154 -2.81 3.03 -10.26
C TYR A 154 -2.53 2.04 -11.36
N GLU A 155 -3.48 1.87 -12.26
CA GLU A 155 -3.37 0.96 -13.39
C GLU A 155 -3.65 1.70 -14.70
N ARG A 156 -2.82 1.45 -15.71
CA ARG A 156 -3.00 2.05 -17.04
C ARG A 156 -2.43 1.16 -18.12
N ASN A 157 -3.19 0.93 -19.18
CA ASN A 157 -2.68 0.31 -20.40
C ASN A 157 -1.95 1.37 -21.23
N LEU A 158 -0.72 1.06 -21.62
CA LEU A 158 0.14 1.90 -22.45
C LEU A 158 0.33 1.21 -23.79
N VAL A 159 0.04 1.93 -24.87
CA VAL A 159 0.28 1.43 -26.22
C VAL A 159 1.78 1.30 -26.44
N VAL A 160 2.21 0.10 -26.82
CA VAL A 160 3.59 -0.14 -27.24
C VAL A 160 3.69 0.24 -28.71
N GLY A 161 4.44 1.30 -29.01
CA GLY A 161 4.68 1.74 -30.38
C GLY A 161 5.53 0.75 -31.18
N SER A 162 5.88 1.11 -32.41
CA SER A 162 6.77 0.28 -33.25
C SER A 162 8.18 0.13 -32.69
N ASN A 163 8.63 1.06 -31.83
CA ASN A 163 9.92 1.00 -31.15
C ASN A 163 9.84 0.16 -29.86
N ARG A 164 9.95 -1.16 -30.02
CA ARG A 164 9.81 -2.14 -28.94
C ARG A 164 10.91 -3.19 -28.98
N LEU A 165 11.15 -3.79 -27.83
CA LEU A 165 12.10 -4.87 -27.64
C LEU A 165 11.54 -6.21 -28.16
N PRO A 166 12.40 -7.23 -28.39
CA PRO A 166 11.95 -8.57 -28.78
C PRO A 166 10.93 -9.20 -27.82
N ASN A 167 11.03 -8.89 -26.53
CA ASN A 167 10.07 -9.33 -25.50
C ASN A 167 8.77 -8.49 -25.45
N GLY A 168 8.59 -7.55 -26.39
CA GLY A 168 7.40 -6.70 -26.55
C GLY A 168 7.27 -5.57 -25.52
N LEU A 169 8.27 -5.35 -24.65
CA LEU A 169 8.33 -4.14 -23.85
C LEU A 169 8.73 -2.92 -24.70
N PRO A 170 8.39 -1.68 -24.27
CA PRO A 170 8.96 -0.47 -24.87
C PRO A 170 10.49 -0.47 -24.82
N ALA A 171 11.15 0.01 -25.87
CA ALA A 171 12.61 0.16 -25.89
C ALA A 171 13.12 1.18 -24.85
N ILE A 172 12.28 2.16 -24.50
CA ILE A 172 12.51 3.13 -23.42
C ILE A 172 11.31 3.07 -22.49
N MET A 173 11.57 2.84 -21.20
CA MET A 173 10.52 2.71 -20.20
C MET A 173 9.92 4.09 -19.89
N PRO A 174 8.58 4.23 -19.95
CA PRO A 174 7.93 5.52 -19.76
C PRO A 174 8.02 5.95 -18.30
N THR A 175 8.33 7.23 -18.06
CA THR A 175 8.35 7.82 -16.71
C THR A 175 7.23 8.83 -16.48
N THR A 176 6.46 9.15 -17.52
CA THR A 176 5.29 10.02 -17.45
C THR A 176 4.07 9.23 -17.90
N ILE A 177 3.11 9.02 -16.99
CA ILE A 177 1.93 8.21 -17.22
C ILE A 177 0.68 9.08 -17.02
N SER A 178 -0.11 9.30 -18.07
CA SER A 178 -1.29 10.18 -18.03
C SER A 178 -2.62 9.42 -17.91
N ASP A 179 -3.67 10.16 -17.53
CA ASP A 179 -5.08 9.81 -17.81
C ASP A 179 -5.67 8.57 -17.11
N SER A 180 -5.22 8.24 -15.91
CA SER A 180 -5.87 7.23 -15.05
C SER A 180 -6.10 7.75 -13.63
N SER A 181 -6.87 7.00 -12.86
CA SER A 181 -7.11 7.19 -11.43
C SER A 181 -6.66 5.97 -10.65
N GLY A 182 -6.22 6.19 -9.41
CA GLY A 182 -5.92 5.08 -8.51
C GLY A 182 -7.18 4.50 -7.87
N ASN A 183 -7.16 3.20 -7.61
CA ASN A 183 -8.17 2.46 -6.85
C ASN A 183 -7.67 2.17 -5.43
N LEU A 184 -8.58 2.18 -4.45
CA LEU A 184 -8.27 1.85 -3.06
C LEU A 184 -7.97 0.35 -2.91
N LEU A 185 -6.87 0.00 -2.26
CA LEU A 185 -6.49 -1.36 -1.91
C LEU A 185 -6.67 -1.67 -0.42
N ALA A 186 -6.30 -0.73 0.45
CA ALA A 186 -6.40 -0.91 1.90
C ALA A 186 -6.57 0.44 2.61
N ASP A 187 -7.41 0.46 3.65
CA ASP A 187 -7.58 1.60 4.56
C ASP A 187 -6.67 1.43 5.80
N TYR A 188 -6.52 2.52 6.56
CA TYR A 188 -5.83 2.60 7.85
C TYR A 188 -4.37 2.12 7.79
N VAL A 189 -3.67 2.37 6.69
CA VAL A 189 -2.21 2.20 6.60
C VAL A 189 -1.54 3.21 7.53
N GLN A 190 -0.46 2.79 8.18
CA GLN A 190 0.33 3.66 9.04
C GLN A 190 0.77 4.95 8.30
N PRO A 191 0.74 6.12 8.95
CA PRO A 191 1.32 7.33 8.39
C PRO A 191 2.77 7.10 7.92
N GLY A 192 3.10 7.58 6.73
CA GLY A 192 4.36 7.27 6.06
C GLY A 192 4.28 6.12 5.04
N GLY A 193 3.18 5.36 5.04
CA GLY A 193 2.86 4.36 4.03
C GLY A 193 3.45 2.99 4.35
N PHE A 194 4.03 2.36 3.34
CA PHE A 194 4.71 1.07 3.46
C PHE A 194 6.22 1.25 3.29
N VAL A 195 6.99 0.35 3.91
CA VAL A 195 8.45 0.33 3.72
C VAL A 195 8.73 -0.55 2.51
N VAL A 196 9.53 -0.05 1.58
CA VAL A 196 9.95 -0.78 0.38
C VAL A 196 11.47 -0.76 0.26
N ASN A 197 12.03 -1.88 -0.20
CA ASN A 197 13.44 -2.03 -0.49
C ASN A 197 13.63 -2.80 -1.81
N PHE A 198 14.49 -2.27 -2.66
CA PHE A 198 14.92 -2.86 -3.93
C PHE A 198 16.35 -3.37 -3.71
N ALA A 199 16.50 -4.67 -3.48
CA ALA A 199 17.79 -5.25 -3.11
C ALA A 199 18.72 -5.36 -4.33
N ASP A 200 18.18 -5.91 -5.42
CA ASP A 200 18.93 -6.34 -6.58
C ASP A 200 18.21 -5.89 -7.86
N CYS A 201 18.99 -5.53 -8.87
CA CYS A 201 18.57 -5.19 -10.22
C CYS A 201 19.15 -6.21 -11.22
N LEU A 202 18.68 -6.16 -12.47
CA LEU A 202 19.20 -6.98 -13.55
C LEU A 202 20.62 -6.54 -13.89
N GLY A 203 21.52 -7.52 -13.98
CA GLY A 203 22.81 -7.44 -14.65
C GLY A 203 22.92 -8.61 -15.62
N PHE A 204 23.95 -8.59 -16.47
CA PHE A 204 24.23 -9.67 -17.41
C PHE A 204 25.71 -10.03 -17.34
N ASP A 205 26.02 -11.32 -17.36
CA ASP A 205 27.38 -11.82 -17.44
C ASP A 205 27.94 -11.77 -18.87
N GLU A 206 29.17 -12.27 -19.07
CA GLU A 206 29.84 -12.29 -20.38
C GLU A 206 29.11 -13.19 -21.41
N GLU A 207 28.33 -14.17 -20.96
CA GLU A 207 27.49 -15.02 -21.80
C GLU A 207 26.13 -14.37 -22.11
N GLY A 208 25.85 -13.21 -21.50
CA GLY A 208 24.60 -12.48 -21.64
C GLY A 208 23.46 -13.09 -20.84
N LEU A 209 23.73 -13.90 -19.81
CA LEU A 209 22.73 -14.45 -18.90
C LEU A 209 22.41 -13.47 -17.77
N ALA A 210 21.12 -13.37 -17.42
CA ALA A 210 20.66 -12.50 -16.37
C ALA A 210 21.22 -12.93 -15.00
N THR A 211 21.83 -11.98 -14.29
CA THR A 211 22.36 -12.15 -12.94
C THR A 211 21.88 -11.02 -12.03
N PRO A 212 21.61 -11.29 -10.74
CA PRO A 212 21.27 -10.23 -9.80
C PRO A 212 22.51 -9.41 -9.46
N VAL A 213 22.43 -8.10 -9.63
CA VAL A 213 23.48 -7.14 -9.23
C VAL A 213 22.89 -6.06 -8.32
N PRO A 214 23.70 -5.41 -7.46
CA PRO A 214 23.20 -4.29 -6.67
C PRO A 214 22.60 -3.20 -7.56
N CYS A 215 21.42 -2.69 -7.19
CA CYS A 215 20.80 -1.60 -7.94
C CYS A 215 21.69 -0.34 -7.92
N PRO A 216 21.83 0.38 -9.05
CA PRO A 216 22.60 1.61 -9.09
C PRO A 216 21.94 2.69 -8.20
N THR A 217 22.75 3.55 -7.58
CA THR A 217 22.24 4.66 -6.77
C THR A 217 21.50 5.71 -7.58
N THR A 218 21.82 5.81 -8.88
CA THR A 218 21.18 6.69 -9.84
C THR A 218 20.85 5.87 -11.09
N PRO A 219 19.57 5.73 -11.47
CA PRO A 219 19.21 4.95 -12.64
C PRO A 219 19.68 5.66 -13.92
N PRO A 220 20.18 4.91 -14.92
CA PRO A 220 20.57 5.50 -16.19
C PRO A 220 19.38 6.10 -16.94
N VAL A 221 19.64 7.16 -17.69
CA VAL A 221 18.68 7.82 -18.58
C VAL A 221 19.18 7.69 -20.02
N PRO A 222 18.41 7.09 -20.94
CA PRO A 222 17.04 6.61 -20.78
C PRO A 222 16.94 5.32 -19.94
N LEU A 223 15.80 5.13 -19.26
CA LEU A 223 15.51 3.91 -18.53
C LEU A 223 15.16 2.78 -19.52
N ARG A 224 15.78 1.62 -19.35
CA ARG A 224 15.69 0.47 -20.24
C ARG A 224 15.42 -0.82 -19.45
N ALA A 225 15.07 -1.89 -20.16
CA ALA A 225 14.71 -3.17 -19.55
C ALA A 225 15.86 -3.78 -18.72
N GLU A 226 17.12 -3.58 -19.11
CA GLU A 226 18.29 -4.04 -18.36
C GLU A 226 18.42 -3.41 -16.97
N HIS A 227 17.71 -2.31 -16.68
CA HIS A 227 17.78 -1.65 -15.37
C HIS A 227 16.68 -2.11 -14.41
N SER A 228 15.91 -3.14 -14.74
CA SER A 228 14.79 -3.60 -13.91
C SER A 228 15.28 -4.04 -12.52
N ALA A 229 14.52 -3.72 -11.47
CA ALA A 229 14.67 -4.43 -10.20
C ALA A 229 14.25 -5.91 -10.37
N VAL A 230 14.97 -6.83 -9.73
CA VAL A 230 14.68 -8.29 -9.78
C VAL A 230 14.07 -8.81 -8.48
N ARG A 231 14.17 -8.05 -7.40
CA ARG A 231 13.64 -8.42 -6.09
C ARG A 231 13.15 -7.20 -5.34
N VAL A 232 11.89 -7.28 -4.91
CA VAL A 232 11.24 -6.23 -4.11
C VAL A 232 10.81 -6.83 -2.79
N ARG A 233 11.28 -6.20 -1.71
CA ARG A 233 10.84 -6.48 -0.35
C ARG A 233 10.01 -5.31 0.13
N PHE A 234 8.88 -5.59 0.75
CA PHE A 234 8.08 -4.53 1.33
C PHE A 234 7.38 -5.00 2.61
N SER A 235 6.99 -4.05 3.44
CA SER A 235 6.23 -4.34 4.65
C SER A 235 5.07 -3.38 4.85
N LEU A 236 3.92 -3.96 5.19
CA LEU A 236 2.67 -3.25 5.46
C LEU A 236 2.34 -3.30 6.95
N GLN A 237 1.95 -2.17 7.50
CA GLN A 237 1.42 -2.05 8.84
C GLN A 237 0.30 -1.02 8.83
N GLY A 238 -0.80 -1.34 9.51
CA GLY A 238 -1.89 -0.44 9.74
C GLY A 238 -1.73 0.32 11.06
N GLU A 239 -2.44 1.43 11.16
CA GLU A 239 -2.59 2.20 12.38
C GLU A 239 -4.01 2.75 12.45
N ILE A 240 -4.68 2.51 13.58
CA ILE A 240 -6.05 2.98 13.81
C ILE A 240 -6.16 3.65 15.18
N ARG A 241 -6.91 4.75 15.23
CA ARG A 241 -7.28 5.46 16.44
C ARG A 241 -8.64 4.98 16.91
N GLN A 242 -8.67 4.37 18.10
CA GLN A 242 -9.90 3.95 18.78
C GLN A 242 -9.81 4.33 20.27
N GLY A 243 -10.91 4.86 20.82
CA GLY A 243 -10.93 5.29 22.23
C GLY A 243 -9.89 6.36 22.59
N GLY A 244 -9.48 7.19 21.61
CA GLY A 244 -8.47 8.23 21.78
C GLY A 244 -7.02 7.74 21.79
N ARG A 245 -6.75 6.47 21.45
CA ARG A 245 -5.40 5.90 21.38
C ARG A 245 -5.12 5.35 19.98
N ASP A 246 -3.91 5.62 19.49
CA ASP A 246 -3.40 5.01 18.27
C ASP A 246 -2.89 3.59 18.57
N SER A 247 -3.27 2.63 17.72
CA SER A 247 -2.86 1.23 17.83
C SER A 247 -2.37 0.73 16.49
N ARG A 248 -1.20 0.08 16.49
CA ARG A 248 -0.62 -0.54 15.29
C ARG A 248 -1.17 -1.94 15.08
N VAL A 249 -1.53 -2.24 13.85
CA VAL A 249 -2.23 -3.47 13.48
C VAL A 249 -1.67 -4.03 12.16
N PRO A 250 -1.17 -5.28 12.15
CA PRO A 250 -0.77 -6.06 13.32
C PRO A 250 0.38 -5.38 14.09
N ALA A 251 0.66 -5.85 15.31
CA ALA A 251 1.72 -5.28 16.16
C ALA A 251 3.10 -5.28 15.49
N ASN A 252 3.39 -6.32 14.71
CA ASN A 252 4.56 -6.40 13.85
C ASN A 252 4.15 -6.21 12.40
N PRO A 253 4.90 -5.43 11.58
CA PRO A 253 4.59 -5.28 10.16
C PRO A 253 4.53 -6.63 9.42
N LEU A 254 3.55 -6.78 8.56
CA LEU A 254 3.46 -7.90 7.61
C LEU A 254 4.56 -7.71 6.56
N ARG A 255 5.40 -8.72 6.35
CA ARG A 255 6.54 -8.66 5.44
C ARG A 255 6.28 -9.52 4.21
N PHE A 256 6.60 -8.97 3.05
CA PHE A 256 6.41 -9.59 1.75
C PHE A 256 7.71 -9.48 0.95
N GLU A 257 7.95 -10.48 0.12
CA GLU A 257 9.06 -10.52 -0.82
C GLU A 257 8.55 -11.15 -2.11
N ALA A 258 8.77 -10.48 -3.23
CA ALA A 258 8.40 -10.97 -4.53
C ALA A 258 9.54 -10.75 -5.53
N ALA A 259 9.70 -11.73 -6.41
CA ALA A 259 10.59 -11.68 -7.57
C ALA A 259 9.73 -11.94 -8.82
N PRO A 260 9.87 -11.14 -9.88
CA PRO A 260 9.10 -11.37 -11.09
C PRO A 260 9.53 -12.64 -11.80
N ARG A 261 8.57 -13.31 -12.43
CA ARG A 261 8.76 -14.55 -13.17
C ARG A 261 8.99 -14.31 -14.67
N ASN A 262 8.68 -13.11 -15.14
CA ASN A 262 8.69 -12.75 -16.57
C ASN A 262 9.81 -11.76 -16.91
N LEU A 263 10.86 -11.69 -16.07
CA LEU A 263 12.03 -10.89 -16.43
C LEU A 263 12.80 -11.55 -17.59
N PRO A 264 13.47 -10.74 -18.42
CA PRO A 264 14.40 -11.24 -19.43
C PRO A 264 15.47 -12.15 -18.81
N GLN A 265 15.70 -13.30 -19.43
CA GLN A 265 16.75 -14.23 -19.00
C GLN A 265 18.05 -14.03 -19.77
N ARG A 266 17.96 -13.43 -20.96
CA ARG A 266 19.11 -13.21 -21.84
C ARG A 266 19.15 -11.76 -22.34
N LEU A 267 20.36 -11.22 -22.49
CA LEU A 267 20.57 -9.87 -23.00
C LEU A 267 19.98 -9.68 -24.41
N SER A 268 19.98 -10.73 -25.23
CA SER A 268 19.37 -10.73 -26.57
C SER A 268 17.85 -10.52 -26.57
N GLU A 269 17.16 -10.77 -25.45
CA GLU A 269 15.70 -10.56 -25.35
C GLU A 269 15.32 -9.07 -25.17
N ILE A 270 16.32 -8.25 -24.84
CA ILE A 270 16.17 -6.81 -24.57
C ILE A 270 17.12 -5.93 -25.36
N SER A 271 17.98 -6.52 -26.18
CA SER A 271 18.83 -5.78 -27.11
C SER A 271 18.12 -5.67 -28.46
N LEU A 272 18.08 -4.46 -29.01
CA LEU A 272 17.69 -4.27 -30.41
C LEU A 272 18.85 -4.75 -31.29
N ASN A 273 18.53 -5.47 -32.38
CA ASN A 273 19.49 -5.82 -33.42
C ASN A 273 20.05 -4.57 -34.11
#